data_AF-A0A8T3T1U9-F1
#
_entry.id   AF-A0A8T3T1U9-F1
#
_cell.length_a   1.000
_cell.length_b   1.000
_cell.length_c   1.000
_cell.angle_alpha   90.00
_cell.angle_beta   90.00
_cell.angle_gamma   90.00
#
_symmetry.space_group_name_H-M   'P 1'
#
loop_
_entity.id
_entity.type
_entity.pdbx_description
1 polymer ?
#
loop_
_entity_poly.entity_id
_entity_poly.type
_entity_poly.pdbx_seq_one_letter_code
_entity_poly.pdbx_strand_id
1 'polypeptide(L)'
;MPFSWKRHQSVEEFLAAAGAFLEQREAENNLVFGISSAIRTTPELFAADPPCFATVTDAGGRIVAATLRTPPHNQVLSWIDDLKAVDAIVDALREEPLPGLLGPTDAAARFALRWTDTTGQPARIEVAERIFRLQRVIPPARPADGNWRLAEPRDRDLIARWVVAFSSEAVPEAPPIPDPEAVADRWVAQVGRIAYVWENAGEAVSLVGAGGETPNGI
;
A
#
# COMPACT_ATOMS: atom_id res chain seq x y z
N MET A 1 11.54 -8.05 -26.94
CA MET A 1 10.41 -7.33 -26.33
C MET A 1 10.76 -5.85 -26.26
N PRO A 2 9.84 -4.91 -26.53
CA PRO A 2 10.13 -3.47 -26.43
C PRO A 2 10.30 -2.99 -24.98
N PHE A 3 10.11 -3.88 -24.00
CA PHE A 3 10.27 -3.61 -22.58
C PHE A 3 11.25 -4.59 -21.93
N SER A 4 11.97 -4.11 -20.93
CA SER A 4 12.91 -4.91 -20.13
C SER A 4 12.51 -4.88 -18.65
N TRP A 5 12.47 -6.04 -18.03
CA TRP A 5 12.25 -6.22 -16.59
C TRP A 5 13.58 -6.22 -15.84
N LYS A 6 13.64 -5.52 -14.71
CA LYS A 6 14.81 -5.53 -13.82
C LYS A 6 14.36 -5.65 -12.37
N ARG A 7 14.85 -6.68 -11.66
CA ARG A 7 14.74 -6.79 -10.20
C ARG A 7 15.81 -5.94 -9.51
N HIS A 8 15.48 -5.43 -8.33
CA HIS A 8 16.39 -4.70 -7.45
C HIS A 8 16.57 -5.46 -6.14
N GLN A 9 17.75 -5.38 -5.54
CA GLN A 9 18.10 -6.18 -4.36
C GLN A 9 17.64 -5.52 -3.05
N SER A 10 17.39 -4.22 -3.08
CA SER A 10 16.92 -3.46 -1.92
C SER A 10 15.95 -2.35 -2.31
N VAL A 11 15.26 -1.81 -1.30
CA VAL A 11 14.36 -0.66 -1.48
C VAL A 11 15.14 0.59 -1.90
N GLU A 12 16.39 0.75 -1.47
CA GLU A 12 17.27 1.86 -1.85
C GLU A 12 17.62 1.79 -3.34
N GLU A 13 18.02 0.62 -3.85
CA GLU A 13 18.30 0.44 -5.29
C GLU A 13 17.04 0.68 -6.13
N PHE A 14 15.90 0.17 -5.66
CA PHE A 14 14.61 0.37 -6.31
C PHE A 14 14.23 1.85 -6.39
N LEU A 15 14.29 2.59 -5.27
CA LEU A 15 13.97 4.01 -5.24
C LEU A 15 14.99 4.86 -6.00
N ALA A 16 16.27 4.48 -6.00
CA ALA A 16 17.27 5.16 -6.83
C ALA A 16 16.97 5.02 -8.34
N ALA A 17 16.41 3.88 -8.76
CA ALA A 17 16.02 3.65 -10.15
C ALA A 17 14.65 4.25 -10.52
N ALA A 18 13.66 4.12 -9.64
CA ALA A 18 12.25 4.40 -9.93
C ALA A 18 11.72 5.72 -9.33
N GLY A 19 12.43 6.32 -8.38
CA GLY A 19 11.92 7.45 -7.57
C GLY A 19 11.42 8.61 -8.41
N ALA A 20 12.26 9.10 -9.33
CA ALA A 20 11.89 10.21 -10.23
C ALA A 20 10.72 9.88 -11.17
N PHE A 21 10.48 8.60 -11.48
CA PHE A 21 9.29 8.17 -12.22
C PHE A 21 8.06 8.16 -11.31
N LEU A 22 8.17 7.61 -10.10
CA LEU A 22 7.09 7.54 -9.13
C LEU A 22 6.61 8.94 -8.70
N GLU A 23 7.53 9.89 -8.51
CA GLU A 23 7.24 11.27 -8.10
C GLU A 23 6.38 12.05 -9.11
N GLN A 24 6.44 11.72 -10.40
CA GLN A 24 5.62 12.38 -11.43
C GLN A 24 4.12 12.25 -11.16
N ARG A 25 3.73 11.19 -10.45
CA ARG A 25 2.36 10.89 -10.02
C ARG A 25 2.36 10.39 -8.59
N GLU A 26 2.95 11.19 -7.71
CA GLU A 26 3.18 10.82 -6.31
C GLU A 26 1.91 10.34 -5.60
N ALA A 27 0.78 11.02 -5.79
CA ALA A 27 -0.49 10.62 -5.18
C ALA A 27 -0.94 9.24 -5.70
N GLU A 28 -0.90 9.01 -7.01
CA GLU A 28 -1.26 7.71 -7.60
C GLU A 28 -0.29 6.59 -7.20
N ASN A 29 0.95 6.94 -6.84
CA ASN A 29 1.99 6.03 -6.40
C ASN A 29 2.15 5.97 -4.87
N ASN A 30 1.21 6.53 -4.09
CA ASN A 30 1.33 6.65 -2.63
C ASN A 30 1.59 5.30 -1.96
N LEU A 31 0.95 4.22 -2.42
CA LEU A 31 1.11 2.91 -1.78
C LEU A 31 2.52 2.34 -2.00
N VAL A 32 3.10 2.54 -3.19
CA VAL A 32 4.46 2.11 -3.51
C VAL A 32 5.46 2.86 -2.63
N PHE A 33 5.26 4.17 -2.45
CA PHE A 33 6.07 4.97 -1.54
C PHE A 33 5.89 4.57 -0.08
N GLY A 34 4.64 4.41 0.37
CA GLY A 34 4.33 4.08 1.75
C GLY A 34 4.88 2.72 2.18
N ILE A 35 4.80 1.71 1.31
CA ILE A 35 5.44 0.40 1.56
C ILE A 35 6.95 0.54 1.57
N SER A 36 7.53 1.31 0.63
CA SER A 36 8.97 1.55 0.59
C SER A 36 9.47 2.27 1.85
N SER A 37 8.70 3.24 2.36
CA SER A 37 8.99 3.93 3.62
C SER A 37 8.94 2.97 4.80
N ALA A 38 7.89 2.15 4.91
CA ALA A 38 7.76 1.15 5.97
C ALA A 38 8.94 0.15 5.96
N ILE A 39 9.37 -0.31 4.79
CA ILE A 39 10.53 -1.21 4.67
C ILE A 39 11.82 -0.52 5.17
N ARG A 40 11.99 0.78 4.89
CA ARG A 40 13.16 1.54 5.37
C ARG A 40 13.15 1.79 6.87
N THR A 41 11.98 2.07 7.45
CA THR A 41 11.87 2.46 8.86
C THR A 41 11.71 1.28 9.82
N THR A 42 11.11 0.20 9.35
CA THR A 42 10.78 -0.99 10.15
C THR A 42 11.08 -2.28 9.36
N PRO A 43 12.33 -2.49 8.92
CA PRO A 43 12.71 -3.65 8.10
C PRO A 43 12.46 -5.00 8.79
N GLU A 44 12.48 -5.04 10.12
CA GLU A 44 12.22 -6.23 10.93
C GLU A 44 10.83 -6.83 10.71
N LEU A 45 9.84 -6.01 10.32
CA LEU A 45 8.49 -6.48 10.00
C LEU A 45 8.43 -7.30 8.72
N PHE A 46 9.46 -7.22 7.88
CA PHE A 46 9.55 -7.88 6.58
C PHE A 46 10.64 -8.96 6.53
N ALA A 47 11.26 -9.26 7.68
CA ALA A 47 12.41 -10.18 7.74
C ALA A 47 12.03 -11.65 7.48
N ALA A 48 10.80 -12.06 7.82
CA ALA A 48 10.32 -13.42 7.63
C ALA A 48 10.14 -13.75 6.13
N ASP A 49 9.60 -12.80 5.37
CA ASP A 49 9.29 -12.91 3.95
C ASP A 49 9.83 -11.69 3.18
N PRO A 50 11.03 -11.80 2.57
CA PRO A 50 11.70 -10.66 1.97
C PRO A 50 10.88 -9.96 0.87
N PRO A 51 10.81 -8.61 0.89
CA PRO A 51 10.16 -7.84 -0.16
C PRO A 51 10.83 -8.03 -1.52
N CYS A 52 10.04 -7.97 -2.59
CA CYS A 52 10.50 -8.02 -3.97
C CYS A 52 10.26 -6.67 -4.64
N PHE A 53 11.23 -6.19 -5.41
CA PHE A 53 11.15 -4.91 -6.13
C PHE A 53 11.57 -5.08 -7.59
N ALA A 54 10.88 -4.40 -8.49
CA ALA A 54 11.26 -4.39 -9.90
C ALA A 54 10.81 -3.13 -10.63
N THR A 55 11.49 -2.85 -11.74
CA THR A 55 11.10 -1.83 -12.70
C THR A 55 10.98 -2.41 -14.09
N VAL A 56 10.20 -1.72 -14.93
CA VAL A 56 10.14 -1.98 -16.37
C VAL A 56 10.64 -0.75 -17.11
N THR A 57 11.55 -0.95 -18.05
CA THR A 57 12.03 0.10 -18.96
C THR A 57 11.54 -0.13 -20.38
N ASP A 58 11.29 0.95 -21.13
CA ASP A 58 11.12 0.88 -22.58
C ASP A 58 12.47 0.63 -23.30
N ALA A 59 12.42 0.52 -24.64
CA ALA A 59 13.61 0.30 -25.47
C ALA A 59 14.64 1.44 -25.40
N GLY A 60 14.24 2.63 -24.95
CA GLY A 60 15.11 3.77 -24.70
C GLY A 60 15.73 3.78 -23.30
N GLY A 61 15.43 2.77 -22.46
CA GLY A 61 15.91 2.67 -21.09
C GLY A 61 15.14 3.53 -20.09
N ARG A 62 14.06 4.20 -20.50
CA ARG A 62 13.23 5.01 -19.61
C ARG A 62 12.31 4.12 -18.79
N ILE A 63 12.20 4.38 -17.48
CA ILE A 63 11.26 3.69 -16.59
C ILE A 63 9.83 4.03 -17.02
N VAL A 64 9.02 2.99 -17.22
CA VAL A 64 7.59 3.10 -17.60
C VAL A 64 6.65 2.45 -16.60
N ALA A 65 7.20 1.64 -15.68
CA ALA A 65 6.49 1.02 -14.58
C ALA A 65 7.46 0.66 -13.46
N ALA A 66 6.93 0.62 -12.25
CA ALA A 66 7.58 0.13 -11.06
C ALA A 66 6.60 -0.78 -10.31
N THR A 67 7.13 -1.77 -9.60
CA THR A 67 6.30 -2.73 -8.90
C THR A 67 7.02 -3.30 -7.70
N LEU A 68 6.28 -3.54 -6.63
CA LEU A 68 6.81 -4.18 -5.43
C LEU A 68 5.79 -5.15 -4.82
N ARG A 69 6.29 -6.09 -4.04
CA ARG A 69 5.46 -7.02 -3.25
C ARG A 69 6.13 -7.28 -1.92
N THR A 70 5.35 -7.20 -0.85
CA THR A 70 5.72 -7.68 0.48
C THR A 70 4.91 -8.95 0.75
N PRO A 71 5.46 -10.16 0.52
CA PRO A 71 4.69 -11.38 0.74
C PRO A 71 4.19 -11.45 2.19
N PRO A 72 3.01 -12.05 2.42
CA PRO A 72 2.15 -12.76 1.46
C PRO A 72 1.16 -11.85 0.70
N HIS A 73 1.35 -10.52 0.69
CA HIS A 73 0.41 -9.60 0.08
C HIS A 73 0.46 -9.57 -1.46
N ASN A 74 -0.57 -8.95 -2.06
CA ASN A 74 -0.70 -8.75 -3.50
C ASN A 74 0.49 -7.98 -4.09
N GLN A 75 0.77 -8.23 -5.37
CA GLN A 75 1.73 -7.43 -6.14
C GLN A 75 1.15 -6.03 -6.37
N VAL A 76 1.91 -4.99 -6.03
CA VAL A 76 1.49 -3.59 -6.18
C VAL A 76 2.14 -2.99 -7.41
N LEU A 77 1.32 -2.51 -8.36
CA LEU A 77 1.77 -1.75 -9.52
C LEU A 77 1.74 -0.24 -9.23
N SER A 78 2.78 0.46 -9.67
CA SER A 78 2.72 1.92 -9.84
C SER A 78 1.72 2.32 -10.94
N TRP A 79 1.60 3.62 -11.18
CA TRP A 79 1.16 4.13 -12.48
C TRP A 79 1.98 3.49 -13.61
N ILE A 80 1.35 3.26 -14.77
CA ILE A 80 1.97 2.65 -15.94
C ILE A 80 1.86 3.63 -17.11
N ASP A 81 2.99 4.10 -17.64
CA ASP A 81 3.02 5.07 -18.75
C ASP A 81 2.59 4.44 -20.09
N ASP A 82 3.05 3.21 -20.36
CA ASP A 82 2.64 2.43 -21.52
C ASP A 82 2.06 1.11 -21.03
N LEU A 83 0.74 0.94 -21.20
CA LEU A 83 0.03 -0.26 -20.75
C LEU A 83 0.65 -1.56 -21.31
N LYS A 84 1.32 -1.55 -22.46
CA LYS A 84 2.00 -2.74 -22.99
C LYS A 84 3.14 -3.23 -22.09
N ALA A 85 3.69 -2.37 -21.22
CA ALA A 85 4.69 -2.76 -20.23
C ALA A 85 4.17 -3.80 -19.23
N VAL A 86 2.86 -3.87 -19.01
CA VAL A 86 2.22 -4.89 -18.16
C VAL A 86 2.52 -6.30 -18.64
N ASP A 87 2.67 -6.53 -19.94
CA ASP A 87 2.95 -7.86 -20.48
C ASP A 87 4.32 -8.37 -20.02
N ALA A 88 5.31 -7.48 -19.91
CA ALA A 88 6.63 -7.82 -19.38
C ALA A 88 6.58 -8.15 -17.88
N ILE A 89 5.67 -7.54 -17.13
CA ILE A 89 5.42 -7.87 -15.71
C ILE A 89 4.81 -9.27 -15.62
N VAL A 90 3.78 -9.57 -16.43
CA VAL A 90 3.17 -10.92 -16.44
C VAL A 90 4.19 -11.99 -16.83
N ASP A 91 4.93 -11.77 -17.91
CA ASP A 91 5.94 -12.73 -18.38
C ASP A 91 7.02 -12.98 -17.32
N ALA A 92 7.38 -11.97 -16.51
CA ALA A 92 8.35 -12.11 -15.43
C ALA A 92 7.80 -12.83 -14.18
N LEU A 93 6.50 -12.69 -13.89
CA LEU A 93 5.87 -13.21 -12.67
C LEU A 93 5.12 -14.54 -12.87
N ARG A 94 4.87 -14.99 -14.10
CA ARG A 94 3.98 -16.14 -14.40
C ARG A 94 4.36 -17.47 -13.75
N GLU A 95 5.63 -17.64 -13.40
CA GLU A 95 6.14 -18.86 -12.74
C GLU A 95 6.12 -18.74 -11.20
N GLU A 96 5.73 -17.58 -10.67
CA GLU A 96 5.66 -17.33 -9.24
C GLU A 96 4.24 -17.51 -8.70
N PRO A 97 4.08 -17.98 -7.45
CA PRO A 97 2.80 -17.91 -6.78
C PRO A 97 2.44 -16.43 -6.57
N LEU A 98 1.30 -16.03 -7.15
CA LEU A 98 0.79 -14.67 -7.08
C LEU A 98 -0.58 -14.69 -6.38
N PRO A 99 -0.69 -14.15 -5.14
CA PRO A 99 -1.95 -14.14 -4.41
C PRO A 99 -2.98 -13.19 -5.05
N GLY A 100 -2.49 -12.15 -5.72
CA GLY A 100 -3.30 -11.15 -6.39
C GLY A 100 -2.46 -9.96 -6.84
N LEU A 101 -3.15 -8.94 -7.35
CA LEU A 101 -2.56 -7.72 -7.90
C LEU A 101 -3.40 -6.52 -7.47
N LEU A 102 -2.72 -5.44 -7.12
CA LEU A 102 -3.31 -4.13 -6.87
C LEU A 102 -2.62 -3.09 -7.77
N GLY A 103 -3.39 -2.22 -8.40
CA GLY A 103 -2.84 -1.18 -9.27
C GLY A 103 -3.93 -0.37 -9.99
N PRO A 104 -3.54 0.59 -10.85
CA PRO A 104 -4.49 1.36 -11.66
C PRO A 104 -5.43 0.45 -12.46
N THR A 105 -6.70 0.85 -12.57
CA THR A 105 -7.76 0.02 -13.16
C THR A 105 -7.39 -0.60 -14.51
N ASP A 106 -6.86 0.20 -15.45
CA ASP A 106 -6.51 -0.28 -16.78
C ASP A 106 -5.31 -1.24 -16.76
N ALA A 107 -4.33 -0.98 -15.88
CA ALA A 107 -3.17 -1.84 -15.71
C ALA A 107 -3.57 -3.18 -15.07
N ALA A 108 -4.42 -3.15 -14.05
CA ALA A 108 -4.94 -4.35 -13.39
C ALA A 108 -5.81 -5.18 -14.32
N ALA A 109 -6.68 -4.56 -15.12
CA ALA A 109 -7.51 -5.25 -16.10
C ALA A 109 -6.65 -5.91 -17.20
N ARG A 110 -5.65 -5.21 -17.72
CA ARG A 110 -4.72 -5.79 -18.69
C ARG A 110 -3.91 -6.94 -18.11
N PHE A 111 -3.41 -6.78 -16.88
CA PHE A 111 -2.67 -7.82 -16.18
C PHE A 111 -3.54 -9.06 -16.02
N ALA A 112 -4.77 -8.91 -15.53
CA ALA A 112 -5.71 -10.01 -15.34
C ALA A 112 -5.97 -10.77 -16.64
N LEU A 113 -6.27 -10.07 -17.74
CA LEU A 113 -6.46 -10.68 -19.06
C LEU A 113 -5.24 -11.48 -19.51
N ARG A 114 -4.06 -10.84 -19.49
CA ARG A 114 -2.81 -11.46 -19.94
C ARG A 114 -2.38 -12.62 -19.03
N TRP A 115 -2.61 -12.50 -17.73
CA TRP A 115 -2.34 -13.55 -16.74
C TRP A 115 -3.21 -14.77 -17.00
N THR A 116 -4.52 -14.60 -17.16
CA THR A 116 -5.44 -15.71 -17.47
C THR A 116 -5.09 -16.37 -18.80
N ASP A 117 -4.78 -15.60 -19.84
CA ASP A 117 -4.37 -16.16 -21.14
C ASP A 117 -3.07 -16.97 -21.06
N THR A 118 -2.11 -16.52 -20.24
CA THR A 118 -0.77 -17.13 -20.17
C THR A 118 -0.70 -18.30 -19.19
N THR A 119 -1.46 -18.24 -18.09
CA THR A 119 -1.36 -19.21 -16.98
C THR A 119 -2.59 -20.13 -16.85
N GLY A 120 -3.70 -19.78 -17.50
CA GLY A 120 -5.00 -20.44 -17.31
C GLY A 120 -5.68 -20.11 -15.97
N GLN A 121 -5.07 -19.28 -15.11
CA GLN A 121 -5.64 -18.93 -13.81
C GLN A 121 -6.67 -17.79 -13.96
N PRO A 122 -7.92 -17.96 -13.52
CA PRO A 122 -8.92 -16.91 -13.61
C PRO A 122 -8.65 -15.79 -12.60
N ALA A 123 -8.96 -14.55 -12.98
CA ALA A 123 -8.93 -13.40 -12.09
C ALA A 123 -10.35 -12.88 -11.82
N ARG A 124 -10.56 -12.30 -10.64
CA ARG A 124 -11.79 -11.59 -10.27
C ARG A 124 -11.44 -10.30 -9.54
N ILE A 125 -12.32 -9.32 -9.61
CA ILE A 125 -12.21 -8.10 -8.80
C ILE A 125 -12.57 -8.47 -7.36
N GLU A 126 -11.66 -8.20 -6.42
CA GLU A 126 -11.88 -8.36 -4.99
C GLU A 126 -12.44 -7.08 -4.37
N VAL A 127 -11.77 -5.96 -4.62
CA VAL A 127 -12.15 -4.64 -4.10
C VAL A 127 -11.84 -3.55 -5.12
N ALA A 128 -12.67 -2.52 -5.18
CA ALA A 128 -12.43 -1.32 -5.97
C ALA A 128 -12.01 -0.18 -5.03
N GLU A 129 -10.72 0.15 -5.05
CA GLU A 129 -10.14 1.20 -4.22
C GLU A 129 -10.07 2.54 -4.95
N ARG A 130 -9.96 3.64 -4.20
CA ARG A 130 -9.79 4.98 -4.74
C ARG A 130 -8.75 5.76 -3.95
N ILE A 131 -7.87 6.41 -4.69
CA ILE A 131 -6.88 7.35 -4.16
C ILE A 131 -7.50 8.75 -4.13
N PHE A 132 -7.29 9.46 -3.02
CA PHE A 132 -7.65 10.87 -2.88
C PHE A 132 -6.39 11.70 -2.64
N ARG A 133 -6.26 12.82 -3.37
CA ARG A 133 -5.19 13.80 -3.14
C ARG A 133 -5.76 15.02 -2.42
N LEU A 134 -5.27 15.29 -1.21
CA LEU A 134 -5.66 16.49 -0.48
C LEU A 134 -5.13 17.75 -1.19
N GLN A 135 -6.03 18.60 -1.68
CA GLN A 135 -5.67 19.88 -2.30
C GLN A 135 -6.03 21.08 -1.41
N ARG A 136 -7.11 20.96 -0.63
CA ARG A 136 -7.61 22.00 0.26
C ARG A 136 -8.44 21.37 1.36
N VAL A 137 -8.19 21.78 2.59
CA VAL A 137 -9.07 21.45 3.72
C VAL A 137 -10.25 22.43 3.72
N ILE A 138 -11.46 21.90 3.72
CA ILE A 138 -12.69 22.68 3.89
C ILE A 138 -13.27 22.29 5.25
N PRO A 139 -13.32 23.20 6.24
CA PRO A 139 -13.92 22.90 7.52
C PRO A 139 -15.38 22.47 7.35
N PRO A 140 -15.87 21.48 8.13
CA PRO A 140 -17.27 21.09 8.08
C PRO A 140 -18.15 22.26 8.54
N ALA A 141 -19.33 22.40 7.94
CA ALA A 141 -20.30 23.44 8.32
C ALA A 141 -20.76 23.32 9.78
N ARG A 142 -20.65 22.10 10.34
CA ARG A 142 -20.92 21.77 11.74
C ARG A 142 -19.76 20.91 12.24
N PRO A 143 -18.74 21.49 12.89
CA PRO A 143 -17.68 20.72 13.52
C PRO A 143 -18.26 19.77 14.57
N ALA A 144 -17.71 18.56 14.66
CA ALA A 144 -18.02 17.66 15.76
C ALA A 144 -17.41 18.22 17.06
N ASP A 145 -18.12 18.04 18.18
CA ASP A 145 -17.57 18.35 19.50
C ASP A 145 -16.35 17.45 19.79
N GLY A 146 -15.44 17.98 20.61
CA GLY A 146 -14.24 17.27 21.02
C GLY A 146 -12.97 17.75 20.34
N ASN A 147 -11.91 16.98 20.49
CA ASN A 147 -10.58 17.28 19.99
C ASN A 147 -9.81 16.00 19.66
N TRP A 148 -8.89 16.09 18.71
CA TRP A 148 -7.95 15.02 18.45
C TRP A 148 -6.75 15.10 19.40
N ARG A 149 -6.16 13.95 19.72
CA ARG A 149 -4.85 13.83 20.37
C ARG A 149 -4.13 12.60 19.84
N LEU A 150 -2.82 12.50 20.09
CA LEU A 150 -2.09 11.26 19.85
C LEU A 150 -2.64 10.13 20.74
N ALA A 151 -2.62 8.91 20.21
CA ALA A 151 -2.87 7.70 20.99
C ALA A 151 -1.78 7.54 22.06
N GLU A 152 -2.19 7.11 23.25
CA GLU A 152 -1.34 6.92 24.42
C GLU A 152 -1.48 5.48 24.93
N PRO A 153 -0.60 5.01 25.85
CA PRO A 153 -0.68 3.65 26.39
C PRO A 153 -2.04 3.26 26.96
N ARG A 154 -2.82 4.22 27.47
CA ARG A 154 -4.19 3.97 27.96
C ARG A 154 -5.19 3.57 26.88
N ASP A 155 -4.90 3.87 25.61
CA ASP A 155 -5.79 3.58 24.49
C ASP A 155 -5.55 2.19 23.88
N ARG A 156 -4.46 1.51 24.27
CA ARG A 156 -4.03 0.23 23.69
C ARG A 156 -5.17 -0.77 23.56
N ASP A 157 -5.85 -1.06 24.66
CA ASP A 157 -6.90 -2.08 24.69
C ASP A 157 -8.13 -1.62 23.88
N LEU A 158 -8.41 -0.32 23.82
CA LEU A 158 -9.48 0.23 23.00
C LEU A 158 -9.15 0.09 21.51
N ILE A 159 -7.93 0.43 21.11
CA ILE A 159 -7.44 0.30 19.74
C ILE A 159 -7.49 -1.17 19.29
N ALA A 160 -6.99 -2.09 20.11
CA ALA A 160 -7.02 -3.53 19.79
C ALA A 160 -8.47 -4.01 19.55
N ARG A 161 -9.41 -3.63 20.42
CA ARG A 161 -10.84 -3.95 20.24
C ARG A 161 -11.44 -3.33 18.98
N TRP A 162 -11.18 -2.05 18.73
CA TRP A 162 -11.73 -1.34 17.57
C TRP A 162 -11.19 -1.86 16.24
N VAL A 163 -9.91 -2.22 16.19
CA VAL A 163 -9.29 -2.81 15.00
C VAL A 163 -9.92 -4.17 14.67
N VAL A 164 -10.20 -5.00 15.69
CA VAL A 164 -10.94 -6.26 15.51
C VAL A 164 -12.38 -6.00 15.07
N ALA A 165 -13.10 -5.11 15.76
CA ALA A 165 -14.50 -4.79 15.44
C ALA A 165 -14.63 -4.25 14.01
N PHE A 166 -13.76 -3.32 13.62
CA PHE A 166 -13.70 -2.80 12.25
C PHE A 166 -13.46 -3.90 11.23
N SER A 167 -12.50 -4.80 11.50
CA SER A 167 -12.24 -5.93 10.59
C SER A 167 -13.49 -6.80 10.40
N SER A 168 -14.17 -7.16 11.51
CA SER A 168 -15.36 -8.00 11.46
C SER A 168 -16.59 -7.33 10.84
N GLU A 169 -16.76 -6.02 11.03
CA GLU A 169 -17.97 -5.31 10.63
C GLU A 169 -17.85 -4.69 9.23
N ALA A 170 -16.68 -4.15 8.88
CA ALA A 170 -16.47 -3.39 7.66
C ALA A 170 -15.78 -4.18 6.55
N VAL A 171 -14.94 -5.17 6.89
CA VAL A 171 -14.16 -5.97 5.93
C VAL A 171 -14.15 -7.47 6.27
N PRO A 172 -15.34 -8.11 6.40
CA PRO A 172 -15.45 -9.50 6.88
C PRO A 172 -14.74 -10.54 6.00
N GLU A 173 -14.41 -10.21 4.75
CA GLU A 173 -13.68 -11.07 3.81
C GLU A 173 -12.15 -11.03 4.03
N ALA A 174 -11.63 -10.03 4.77
CA ALA A 174 -10.22 -9.90 5.05
C ALA A 174 -9.74 -10.98 6.05
N PRO A 175 -8.48 -11.43 5.96
CA PRO A 175 -7.93 -12.36 6.94
C PRO A 175 -8.04 -11.82 8.38
N PRO A 176 -8.31 -12.70 9.37
CA PRO A 176 -8.30 -12.29 10.77
C PRO A 176 -6.97 -11.68 11.16
N ILE A 177 -7.02 -10.68 12.03
CA ILE A 177 -5.83 -10.02 12.56
C ILE A 177 -5.19 -10.97 13.58
N PRO A 178 -3.98 -11.53 13.32
CA PRO A 178 -3.43 -12.58 14.17
C PRO A 178 -3.11 -12.11 15.59
N ASP A 179 -2.66 -10.87 15.72
CA ASP A 179 -2.28 -10.25 16.98
C ASP A 179 -2.74 -8.77 17.02
N PRO A 180 -3.99 -8.51 17.42
CA PRO A 180 -4.54 -7.16 17.53
C PRO A 180 -3.83 -6.31 18.60
N GLU A 181 -3.29 -6.96 19.62
CA GLU A 181 -2.56 -6.32 20.71
C GLU A 181 -1.23 -5.76 20.21
N ALA A 182 -0.46 -6.55 19.44
CA ALA A 182 0.76 -6.07 18.81
C ALA A 182 0.49 -4.95 17.79
N VAL A 183 -0.66 -4.96 17.10
CA VAL A 183 -1.07 -3.83 16.24
C VAL A 183 -1.26 -2.56 17.08
N ALA A 184 -2.01 -2.66 18.19
CA ALA A 184 -2.25 -1.54 19.08
C ALA A 184 -0.94 -1.02 19.71
N ASP A 185 -0.05 -1.90 20.15
CA ASP A 185 1.25 -1.55 20.70
C ASP A 185 2.09 -0.74 19.72
N ARG A 186 2.14 -1.16 18.44
CA ARG A 186 2.84 -0.41 17.39
C ARG A 186 2.21 0.97 17.15
N TRP A 187 0.88 1.04 17.11
CA TRP A 187 0.17 2.30 16.84
C TRP A 187 0.31 3.30 17.99
N VAL A 188 0.27 2.84 19.24
CA VAL A 188 0.56 3.66 20.42
C VAL A 188 2.01 4.13 20.41
N ALA A 189 2.95 3.25 20.05
CA ALA A 189 4.37 3.58 19.91
C ALA A 189 4.69 4.43 18.66
N GLN A 190 3.69 4.74 17.82
CA GLN A 190 3.81 5.49 16.57
C GLN A 190 4.78 4.83 15.57
N VAL A 191 4.87 3.49 15.59
CA VAL A 191 5.74 2.71 14.71
C VAL A 191 4.99 2.34 13.43
N GLY A 192 5.47 2.84 12.29
CA GLY A 192 4.91 2.61 10.95
C GLY A 192 3.60 3.36 10.66
N ARG A 193 2.79 3.62 11.68
CA ARG A 193 1.57 4.41 11.60
C ARG A 193 1.40 5.26 12.85
N ILE A 194 1.13 6.54 12.64
CA ILE A 194 0.75 7.49 13.66
C ILE A 194 -0.73 7.32 13.96
N ALA A 195 -1.10 7.18 15.23
CA ALA A 195 -2.49 7.00 15.64
C ALA A 195 -2.99 8.23 16.40
N TYR A 196 -4.14 8.74 15.97
CA TYR A 196 -4.85 9.84 16.62
C TYR A 196 -6.22 9.38 17.09
N VAL A 197 -6.57 9.75 18.32
CA VAL A 197 -7.87 9.51 18.94
C VAL A 197 -8.66 10.81 18.94
N TRP A 198 -9.92 10.76 18.53
CA TRP A 198 -10.88 11.85 18.75
C TRP A 198 -11.58 11.63 20.08
N GLU A 199 -11.47 12.60 20.99
CA GLU A 199 -12.11 12.57 22.30
C GLU A 199 -13.24 13.59 22.38
N ASN A 200 -14.39 13.17 22.90
CA ASN A 200 -15.50 14.04 23.23
C ASN A 200 -15.89 13.80 24.70
N ALA A 201 -15.96 14.87 25.50
CA ALA A 201 -16.26 14.81 26.94
C ALA A 201 -15.40 13.81 27.75
N GLY A 202 -14.14 13.60 27.35
CA GLY A 202 -13.21 12.67 28.00
C GLY A 202 -13.32 11.22 27.55
N GLU A 203 -14.20 10.91 26.58
CA GLU A 203 -14.35 9.58 26.00
C GLU A 203 -13.79 9.54 24.58
N ALA A 204 -13.02 8.51 24.28
CA ALA A 204 -12.55 8.22 22.93
C ALA A 204 -13.72 7.74 22.07
N VAL A 205 -13.99 8.42 20.95
CA VAL A 205 -15.14 8.14 20.07
C VAL A 205 -14.76 7.84 18.62
N SER A 206 -13.51 8.12 18.22
CA SER A 206 -12.99 7.77 16.90
C SER A 206 -11.48 7.58 16.92
N LEU A 207 -10.97 6.81 15.96
CA LEU A 207 -9.55 6.57 15.74
C LEU A 207 -9.23 6.83 14.27
N VAL A 208 -8.11 7.50 14.00
CA VAL A 208 -7.57 7.65 12.65
C VAL A 208 -6.07 7.33 12.67
N GLY A 209 -5.62 6.66 11.61
CA GLY A 209 -4.22 6.34 11.39
C GLY A 209 -3.66 7.14 10.22
N ALA A 210 -2.44 7.66 10.36
CA ALA A 210 -1.68 8.33 9.31
C ALA A 210 -0.33 7.64 9.16
N GLY A 211 0.11 7.39 7.93
CA GLY A 211 1.40 6.75 7.66
C GLY A 211 1.54 6.46 6.17
N GLY A 212 2.68 5.90 5.79
CA GLY A 212 3.01 5.70 4.38
C GLY A 212 3.56 6.98 3.74
N GLU A 213 4.57 7.57 4.38
CA GLU A 213 5.21 8.80 3.89
C GLU A 213 5.62 8.69 2.42
N THR A 214 5.33 9.78 1.71
CA THR A 214 5.73 10.04 0.33
C THR A 214 6.76 11.18 0.34
N PRO A 215 7.53 11.42 -0.74
CA PRO A 215 8.55 12.47 -0.75
C PRO A 215 8.06 13.87 -0.32
N ASN A 216 6.78 14.20 -0.56
CA ASN A 216 6.16 15.49 -0.28
C ASN A 216 4.90 15.39 0.60
N GLY A 217 4.63 14.25 1.26
CA GLY A 217 3.41 14.09 2.06
C GLY A 217 3.31 12.80 2.87
N ILE A 218 2.08 12.53 3.32
CA ILE A 218 1.61 11.28 3.95
C ILE A 218 0.42 10.79 3.15
#